data_AF-A0A9D1Z8I0-F1
#
_entry.id   AF-A0A9D1Z8I0-F1
#
_cell.length_a   1.000
_cell.length_b   1.000
_cell.length_c   1.000
_cell.angle_alpha   90.00
_cell.angle_beta   90.00
_cell.angle_gamma   90.00
#
_symmetry.space_group_name_H-M   'P 1'
#
loop_
_entity.id
_entity.type
_entity.pdbx_description
1 polymer ?
#
loop_
_entity_poly.entity_id
_entity_poly.type
_entity_poly.pdbx_seq_one_letter_code
_entity_poly.pdbx_strand_id
1 'polypeptide(L)'
;MKKKLFSCILLAVFACVALFSFAACDNGSGYDDSALVDRIEALEDQIAQQGETIENQQDTIDEQSQTIENQAAAITALQTSITELQTAKTTLEKQIASLEDDNTANKTEITALKTKVEALEAANANFQQQLAALDTSSDTFADDLAKLTSNYNSLSTSVQNATHIERVVVTKENIETNPLIKDVRIYSTISSKTGTVSLTTAIHYNVTFFPYHLAVCKVNLTYEENRYDYSVPIVKENADESGNVSGSYTTDIKPTDISAVTVDWIEIVLYKLT
;
A
#
# COMPACT_ATOMS: atom_id res chain seq x y z
N MET A 1 -73.02 34.13 54.12
CA MET A 1 -74.38 34.72 54.21
C MET A 1 -75.45 33.78 54.78
N LYS A 2 -75.31 32.44 54.73
CA LYS A 2 -76.35 31.50 55.23
C LYS A 2 -76.46 31.39 56.77
N LYS A 3 -75.38 31.67 57.53
CA LYS A 3 -75.34 31.55 59.01
C LYS A 3 -76.27 32.53 59.75
N LYS A 4 -76.43 33.77 59.27
CA LYS A 4 -77.32 34.75 59.91
C LYS A 4 -78.81 34.48 59.68
N LEU A 5 -79.15 33.80 58.58
CA LEU A 5 -80.55 33.52 58.22
C LEU A 5 -81.15 32.40 59.11
N PHE A 6 -80.36 31.39 59.46
CA PHE A 6 -80.83 30.26 60.27
C PHE A 6 -81.04 30.63 61.75
N SER A 7 -80.15 31.46 62.32
CA SER A 7 -80.29 31.98 63.68
C SER A 7 -81.54 32.85 63.84
N CYS A 8 -81.85 33.72 62.87
CA CYS A 8 -83.06 34.55 62.91
C CYS A 8 -84.36 33.75 62.78
N ILE A 9 -84.37 32.67 61.98
CA ILE A 9 -85.56 31.82 61.81
C ILE A 9 -85.82 30.98 63.07
N LEU A 10 -84.77 30.45 63.70
CA LEU A 10 -84.92 29.66 64.94
C LEU A 10 -85.44 30.53 66.10
N LEU A 11 -84.92 31.76 66.23
CA LEU A 11 -85.37 32.72 67.24
C LEU A 11 -86.83 33.14 67.02
N ALA A 12 -87.24 33.31 65.76
CA ALA A 12 -88.62 33.67 65.40
C ALA A 12 -89.61 32.53 65.66
N VAL A 13 -89.22 31.27 65.39
CA VAL A 13 -90.07 30.11 65.69
C VAL A 13 -90.21 29.90 67.20
N PHE A 14 -89.13 30.09 67.97
CA PHE A 14 -89.18 29.99 69.43
C PHE A 14 -90.07 31.09 70.06
N ALA A 15 -89.98 32.33 69.56
CA ALA A 15 -90.84 33.43 69.99
C ALA A 15 -92.33 33.18 69.62
N CYS A 16 -92.61 32.62 68.44
CA CYS A 16 -93.97 32.28 68.04
C CYS A 16 -94.56 31.14 68.90
N VAL A 17 -93.79 30.09 69.20
CA VAL A 17 -94.27 29.00 70.05
C VAL A 17 -94.52 29.47 71.48
N ALA A 18 -93.64 30.31 72.04
CA ALA A 18 -93.83 30.90 73.36
C ALA A 18 -95.07 31.81 73.46
N LEU A 19 -95.35 32.59 72.41
CA LEU A 19 -96.55 33.45 72.36
C LEU A 19 -97.85 32.66 72.20
N PHE A 20 -97.84 31.52 71.50
CA PHE A 20 -99.02 30.66 71.36
C PHE A 20 -99.29 29.80 72.60
N SER A 21 -98.28 29.48 73.40
CA SER A 21 -98.46 28.71 74.65
C SER A 21 -99.03 29.56 75.80
N PHE A 22 -98.83 30.88 75.81
CA PHE A 22 -99.36 31.75 76.88
C PHE A 22 -100.86 32.10 76.71
N ALA A 23 -101.41 31.98 75.50
CA ALA A 23 -102.81 32.34 75.22
C ALA A 23 -103.81 31.17 75.42
N ALA A 24 -103.35 29.96 75.77
CA ALA A 24 -104.17 28.75 75.76
C ALA A 24 -104.29 28.02 77.12
N CYS A 25 -103.93 28.65 78.24
CA CYS A 25 -104.16 28.08 79.58
C CYS A 25 -104.74 29.12 80.53
N ASP A 26 -106.05 29.37 80.41
CA ASP A 26 -106.85 29.74 81.56
C ASP A 26 -107.98 28.71 81.68
N ASN A 27 -107.73 27.67 82.46
CA ASN A 27 -108.75 26.75 82.98
C ASN A 27 -108.24 26.18 84.31
N GLY A 28 -108.71 26.78 85.39
CA GLY A 28 -108.44 26.34 86.75
C GLY A 28 -108.89 24.90 86.99
N SER A 29 -107.92 24.03 87.30
CA SER A 29 -108.05 22.83 88.13
C SER A 29 -106.63 22.42 88.54
N GLY A 30 -106.41 22.04 89.80
CA GLY A 30 -105.09 21.80 90.39
C GLY A 30 -104.27 20.71 89.71
N TYR A 31 -103.63 21.07 88.59
CA TYR A 31 -102.56 20.34 87.94
C TYR A 31 -101.23 20.84 88.51
N ASP A 32 -100.36 19.90 88.83
CA ASP A 32 -99.04 20.13 89.41
C ASP A 32 -98.09 20.72 88.34
N ASP A 33 -98.06 22.04 88.23
CA ASP A 33 -97.15 22.80 87.34
C ASP A 33 -95.67 22.45 87.56
N SER A 34 -95.31 21.87 88.72
CA SER A 34 -93.94 21.41 89.02
C SER A 34 -93.41 20.41 87.99
N ALA A 35 -94.24 19.49 87.51
CA ALA A 35 -93.82 18.49 86.52
C ALA A 35 -93.58 19.08 85.11
N LEU A 36 -94.20 20.22 84.80
CA LEU A 36 -93.92 20.97 83.56
C LEU A 36 -92.63 21.76 83.69
N VAL A 37 -92.38 22.37 84.86
CA VAL A 37 -91.13 23.08 85.17
C VAL A 37 -89.94 22.12 85.09
N ASP A 38 -89.98 20.95 85.73
CA ASP A 38 -88.90 19.95 85.69
C ASP A 38 -88.57 19.48 84.26
N ARG A 39 -89.61 19.34 83.41
CA ARG A 39 -89.43 18.96 82.00
C ARG A 39 -88.82 20.09 81.16
N ILE A 40 -89.12 21.34 81.49
CA ILE A 40 -88.51 22.51 80.84
C ILE A 40 -87.04 22.58 81.20
N GLU A 41 -86.69 22.47 82.49
CA GLU A 41 -85.28 22.45 82.95
C GLU A 41 -84.49 21.32 82.27
N ALA A 42 -85.06 20.11 82.20
CA ALA A 42 -84.42 18.98 81.50
C ALA A 42 -84.22 19.22 79.99
N LEU A 43 -85.15 19.93 79.34
CA LEU A 43 -85.00 20.31 77.92
C LEU A 43 -83.95 21.41 77.74
N GLU A 44 -83.88 22.37 78.67
CA GLU A 44 -82.84 23.42 78.68
C GLU A 44 -81.44 22.81 78.83
N ASP A 45 -81.27 21.85 79.74
CA ASP A 45 -80.01 21.10 79.90
C ASP A 45 -79.63 20.31 78.64
N GLN A 46 -80.59 19.63 78.02
CA GLN A 46 -80.36 18.92 76.76
C GLN A 46 -79.96 19.86 75.63
N ILE A 47 -80.60 21.04 75.53
CA ILE A 47 -80.28 22.07 74.54
C ILE A 47 -78.86 22.61 74.79
N ALA A 48 -78.48 22.86 76.04
CA ALA A 48 -77.13 23.31 76.39
C ALA A 48 -76.08 22.26 76.00
N GLN A 49 -76.30 20.99 76.35
CA GLN A 49 -75.40 19.89 76.01
C GLN A 49 -75.28 19.67 74.49
N GLN A 50 -76.39 19.81 73.75
CA GLN A 50 -76.37 19.79 72.29
C GLN A 50 -75.59 20.98 71.72
N GLY A 51 -75.73 22.17 72.32
CA GLY A 51 -74.95 23.35 71.97
C GLY A 51 -73.44 23.13 72.07
N GLU A 52 -72.97 22.59 73.21
CA GLU A 52 -71.56 22.24 73.42
C GLU A 52 -71.08 21.17 72.42
N THR A 53 -71.91 20.16 72.15
CA THR A 53 -71.57 19.10 71.18
C THR A 53 -71.41 19.68 69.77
N ILE A 54 -72.30 20.60 69.36
CA ILE A 54 -72.24 21.27 68.05
C ILE A 54 -71.00 22.15 67.95
N GLU A 55 -70.64 22.87 69.00
CA GLU A 55 -69.44 23.71 69.04
C GLU A 55 -68.17 22.85 68.87
N ASN A 56 -68.02 21.77 69.63
CA ASN A 56 -66.90 20.84 69.51
C ASN A 56 -66.80 20.19 68.11
N GLN A 57 -67.94 19.85 67.51
CA GLN A 57 -67.98 19.33 66.14
C GLN A 57 -67.55 20.39 65.12
N GLN A 58 -67.94 21.64 65.32
CA GLN A 58 -67.55 22.75 64.44
C GLN A 58 -66.04 22.97 64.48
N ASP A 59 -65.42 22.96 65.66
CA ASP A 59 -63.96 23.08 65.81
C ASP A 59 -63.23 21.94 65.10
N THR A 60 -63.71 20.70 65.27
CA THR A 60 -63.15 19.53 64.58
C THR A 60 -63.25 19.65 63.06
N ILE A 61 -64.38 20.15 62.54
CA ILE A 61 -64.58 20.37 61.10
C ILE A 61 -63.61 21.44 60.59
N ASP A 62 -63.37 22.50 61.35
CA ASP A 62 -62.47 23.58 60.95
C ASP A 62 -61.01 23.08 60.90
N GLU A 63 -60.57 22.27 61.89
CA GLU A 63 -59.25 21.63 61.87
C GLU A 63 -59.06 20.65 60.69
N GLN A 64 -60.08 19.83 60.41
CA GLN A 64 -60.07 18.91 59.28
C GLN A 64 -60.02 19.67 57.95
N SER A 65 -60.77 20.77 57.83
CA SER A 65 -60.77 21.63 56.64
C SER A 65 -59.38 22.19 56.38
N GLN A 66 -58.70 22.70 57.42
CA GLN A 66 -57.33 23.21 57.29
C GLN A 66 -56.35 22.09 56.89
N THR A 67 -56.51 20.89 57.43
CA THR A 67 -55.68 19.72 57.07
C THR A 67 -55.86 19.34 55.61
N ILE A 68 -57.11 19.33 55.11
CA ILE A 68 -57.43 19.03 53.72
C ILE A 68 -56.81 20.07 52.79
N GLU A 69 -56.89 21.36 53.12
CA GLU A 69 -56.25 22.44 52.33
C GLU A 69 -54.73 22.25 52.24
N ASN A 70 -54.08 21.93 53.37
CA ASN A 70 -52.64 21.68 53.40
C ASN A 70 -52.24 20.45 52.58
N GLN A 71 -53.02 19.37 52.67
CA GLN A 71 -52.80 18.16 51.86
C GLN A 71 -53.00 18.42 50.37
N ALA A 72 -54.02 19.20 50.00
CA ALA A 72 -54.26 19.59 48.61
C ALA A 72 -53.06 20.37 48.03
N ALA A 73 -52.52 21.33 48.79
CA ALA A 73 -51.33 22.07 48.39
C ALA A 73 -50.10 21.16 48.21
N ALA A 74 -49.89 20.21 49.13
CA ALA A 74 -48.79 19.24 49.03
C ALA A 74 -48.95 18.32 47.81
N ILE A 75 -50.17 17.86 47.51
CA ILE A 75 -50.46 17.05 46.32
C ILE A 75 -50.15 17.84 45.04
N THR A 76 -50.55 19.11 44.97
CA THR A 76 -50.23 19.97 43.82
C THR A 76 -48.72 20.13 43.64
N ALA A 77 -47.96 20.35 44.72
CA ALA A 77 -46.51 20.45 44.65
C ALA A 77 -45.86 19.15 44.15
N LEU A 78 -46.31 17.99 44.66
CA LEU A 78 -45.82 16.68 44.20
C LEU A 78 -46.14 16.43 42.72
N GLN A 79 -47.32 16.83 42.26
CA GLN A 79 -47.70 16.72 40.85
C GLN A 79 -46.75 17.54 39.95
N THR A 80 -46.42 18.78 40.35
CA THR A 80 -45.44 19.61 39.65
C THR A 80 -44.07 18.92 39.58
N SER A 81 -43.54 18.43 40.70
CA SER A 81 -42.24 17.73 40.72
C SER A 81 -42.24 16.46 39.85
N ILE A 82 -43.35 15.71 39.81
CA ILE A 82 -43.47 14.54 38.93
C ILE A 82 -43.39 14.95 37.46
N THR A 83 -44.07 16.02 37.05
CA THR A 83 -44.02 16.52 35.67
C THR A 83 -42.61 16.99 35.27
N GLU A 84 -41.90 17.66 36.18
CA GLU A 84 -40.52 18.09 35.96
C GLU A 84 -39.58 16.87 35.79
N LEU A 85 -39.69 15.87 36.66
CA LEU A 85 -38.90 14.64 36.57
C LEU A 85 -39.18 13.85 35.29
N GLN A 86 -40.45 13.80 34.84
CA GLN A 86 -40.81 13.18 33.56
C GLN A 86 -40.16 13.90 32.38
N THR A 87 -40.15 15.24 32.41
CA THR A 87 -39.51 16.05 31.36
C THR A 87 -37.99 15.85 31.34
N ALA A 88 -37.35 15.81 32.51
CA ALA A 88 -35.93 15.52 32.65
C ALA A 88 -35.58 14.11 32.14
N LYS A 89 -36.40 13.11 32.49
CA LYS A 89 -36.26 11.73 31.99
C LYS A 89 -36.28 11.68 30.45
N THR A 90 -37.28 12.28 29.82
CA THR A 90 -37.38 12.30 28.34
C THR A 90 -36.20 13.03 27.70
N THR A 91 -35.66 14.05 28.36
CA THR A 91 -34.45 14.75 27.87
C THR A 91 -33.23 13.82 27.92
N LEU A 92 -33.03 13.12 29.04
CA LEU A 92 -31.93 12.16 29.19
C LEU A 92 -32.03 11.00 28.19
N GLU A 93 -33.23 10.47 27.96
CA GLU A 93 -33.45 9.41 26.96
C GLU A 93 -33.01 9.84 25.55
N LYS A 94 -33.30 11.10 25.16
CA LYS A 94 -32.84 11.65 23.88
C LYS A 94 -31.32 11.81 23.82
N GLN A 95 -30.69 12.25 24.92
CA GLN A 95 -29.23 12.37 24.98
C GLN A 95 -28.55 11.01 24.89
N ILE A 96 -29.09 9.98 25.53
CA ILE A 96 -28.59 8.61 25.44
C ILE A 96 -28.66 8.11 24.00
N ALA A 97 -29.80 8.27 23.33
CA ALA A 97 -29.95 7.86 21.93
C ALA A 97 -28.94 8.55 21.01
N SER A 98 -28.72 9.86 21.18
CA SER A 98 -27.70 10.60 20.41
C SER A 98 -26.28 10.08 20.65
N LEU A 99 -25.94 9.74 21.89
CA LEU A 99 -24.62 9.18 22.22
C LEU A 99 -24.44 7.76 21.67
N GLU A 100 -25.51 6.97 21.60
CA GLU A 100 -25.48 5.63 20.99
C GLU A 100 -25.24 5.71 19.47
N ASP A 101 -25.85 6.69 18.80
CA ASP A 101 -25.62 6.98 17.39
C ASP A 101 -24.16 7.41 17.13
N ASP A 102 -23.65 8.37 17.91
CA ASP A 102 -22.26 8.84 17.82
C ASP A 102 -21.26 7.69 18.06
N ASN A 103 -21.51 6.84 19.04
CA ASN A 103 -20.66 5.68 19.32
C ASN A 103 -20.65 4.67 18.16
N THR A 104 -21.78 4.48 17.50
CA THR A 104 -21.89 3.62 16.31
C THR A 104 -21.13 4.20 15.12
N ALA A 105 -21.22 5.51 14.90
CA ALA A 105 -20.44 6.21 13.89
C ALA A 105 -18.93 6.08 14.16
N ASN A 106 -18.48 6.34 15.39
CA ASN A 106 -17.08 6.22 15.79
C ASN A 106 -16.52 4.80 15.60
N LYS A 107 -17.29 3.75 15.95
CA LYS A 107 -16.88 2.35 15.72
C LYS A 107 -16.70 2.05 14.23
N THR A 108 -17.56 2.61 13.38
CA THR A 108 -17.47 2.46 11.92
C THR A 108 -16.21 3.15 11.39
N GLU A 109 -15.92 4.37 11.85
CA GLU A 109 -14.72 5.11 11.46
C GLU A 109 -13.43 4.39 11.91
N ILE A 110 -13.38 3.90 13.15
CA ILE A 110 -12.25 3.12 13.67
C ILE A 110 -11.99 1.88 12.80
N THR A 111 -13.05 1.19 12.39
CA THR A 111 -12.93 0.01 11.51
C THR A 111 -12.35 0.39 10.16
N ALA A 112 -12.83 1.48 9.56
CA ALA A 112 -12.30 1.98 8.29
C ALA A 112 -10.83 2.43 8.39
N LEU A 113 -10.45 3.09 9.49
CA LEU A 113 -9.06 3.48 9.75
C LEU A 113 -8.15 2.26 9.91
N LYS A 114 -8.60 1.23 10.62
CA LYS A 114 -7.85 -0.01 10.78
C LYS A 114 -7.56 -0.66 9.42
N THR A 115 -8.55 -0.78 8.55
CA THR A 115 -8.36 -1.30 7.19
C THR A 115 -7.37 -0.46 6.37
N LYS A 116 -7.41 0.88 6.50
CA LYS A 116 -6.43 1.75 5.82
C LYS A 116 -5.00 1.53 6.33
N VAL A 117 -4.82 1.34 7.64
CA VAL A 117 -3.50 1.05 8.24
C VAL A 117 -2.96 -0.27 7.71
N GLU A 118 -3.75 -1.34 7.72
CA GLU A 118 -3.34 -2.65 7.19
C GLU A 118 -2.91 -2.57 5.71
N ALA A 119 -3.63 -1.79 4.90
CA ALA A 119 -3.26 -1.56 3.49
C ALA A 119 -1.94 -0.80 3.34
N LEU A 120 -1.68 0.21 4.19
CA LEU A 120 -0.43 0.96 4.19
C LEU A 120 0.75 0.11 4.63
N GLU A 121 0.57 -0.75 5.64
CA GLU A 121 1.59 -1.70 6.09
C GLU A 121 1.97 -2.68 4.97
N ALA A 122 0.98 -3.21 4.24
CA ALA A 122 1.23 -4.08 3.09
C ALA A 122 1.98 -3.36 1.96
N ALA A 123 1.59 -2.12 1.64
CA ALA A 123 2.29 -1.30 0.64
C ALA A 123 3.75 -1.02 1.05
N ASN A 124 3.99 -0.70 2.33
CA ASN A 124 5.32 -0.46 2.85
C ASN A 124 6.21 -1.72 2.77
N ALA A 125 5.66 -2.90 3.10
CA ALA A 125 6.38 -4.16 2.94
C ALA A 125 6.75 -4.45 1.47
N ASN A 126 5.86 -4.10 0.53
CA ASN A 126 6.15 -4.24 -0.90
C ASN A 126 7.29 -3.30 -1.35
N PHE A 127 7.29 -2.04 -0.92
CA PHE A 127 8.38 -1.11 -1.24
C PHE A 127 9.73 -1.56 -0.66
N GLN A 128 9.74 -2.12 0.54
CA GLN A 128 10.96 -2.68 1.13
C GLN A 128 11.53 -3.84 0.28
N GLN A 129 10.67 -4.72 -0.25
CA GLN A 129 11.10 -5.79 -1.16
C GLN A 129 11.66 -5.25 -2.48
N GLN A 130 11.02 -4.22 -3.05
CA GLN A 130 11.50 -3.57 -4.28
C GLN A 130 12.87 -2.91 -4.08
N LEU A 131 13.09 -2.26 -2.92
CA LEU A 131 14.39 -1.67 -2.58
C LEU A 131 15.48 -2.74 -2.47
N ALA A 132 15.22 -3.84 -1.77
CA ALA A 132 16.19 -4.93 -1.65
C ALA A 132 16.55 -5.55 -3.02
N ALA A 133 15.56 -5.68 -3.91
CA ALA A 133 15.79 -6.16 -5.28
C ALA A 133 16.63 -5.17 -6.09
N LEU A 134 16.39 -3.87 -5.94
CA LEU A 134 17.18 -2.82 -6.59
C LEU A 134 18.63 -2.81 -6.11
N ASP A 135 18.86 -2.94 -4.80
CA ASP A 135 20.20 -3.04 -4.23
C ASP A 135 20.97 -4.23 -4.82
N THR A 136 20.34 -5.40 -4.88
CA THR A 136 20.93 -6.60 -5.49
C THR A 136 21.28 -6.39 -6.97
N SER A 137 20.39 -5.72 -7.71
CA SER A 137 20.63 -5.39 -9.12
C SER A 137 21.77 -4.39 -9.29
N SER A 138 21.90 -3.42 -8.38
CA SER A 138 22.98 -2.43 -8.37
C SER A 138 24.33 -3.09 -8.13
N ASP A 139 24.41 -4.01 -7.17
CA ASP A 139 25.63 -4.78 -6.89
C ASP A 139 26.05 -5.62 -8.10
N THR A 140 25.09 -6.30 -8.72
CA THR A 140 25.34 -7.08 -9.95
C THR A 140 25.88 -6.19 -11.08
N PHE A 141 25.30 -5.00 -11.25
CA PHE A 141 25.76 -4.06 -12.26
C PHE A 141 27.19 -3.55 -11.98
N ALA A 142 27.54 -3.31 -10.72
CA ALA A 142 28.89 -2.94 -10.33
C ALA A 142 29.91 -4.05 -10.65
N ASP A 143 29.57 -5.31 -10.39
CA ASP A 143 30.39 -6.46 -10.74
C ASP A 143 30.59 -6.60 -12.26
N ASP A 144 29.52 -6.43 -13.03
CA ASP A 144 29.59 -6.52 -14.49
C ASP A 144 30.40 -5.38 -15.10
N LEU A 145 30.31 -4.17 -14.53
CA LEU A 145 31.17 -3.06 -14.91
C LEU A 145 32.64 -3.35 -14.63
N ALA A 146 32.97 -3.92 -13.47
CA ALA A 146 34.34 -4.31 -13.13
C ALA A 146 34.90 -5.37 -14.09
N LYS A 147 34.10 -6.40 -14.43
CA LYS A 147 34.47 -7.39 -15.45
C LYS A 147 34.71 -6.75 -16.82
N LEU A 148 33.82 -5.85 -17.24
CA LEU A 148 33.94 -5.15 -18.52
C LEU A 148 35.22 -4.30 -18.56
N THR A 149 35.55 -3.59 -17.48
CA THR A 149 36.81 -2.84 -17.35
C THR A 149 38.02 -3.76 -17.45
N SER A 150 38.02 -4.91 -16.78
CA SER A 150 39.10 -5.91 -16.88
C SER A 150 39.28 -6.45 -18.30
N ASN A 151 38.16 -6.78 -18.97
CA ASN A 151 38.17 -7.25 -20.35
C ASN A 151 38.71 -6.18 -21.31
N TYR A 152 38.28 -4.93 -21.13
CA TYR A 152 38.77 -3.80 -21.91
C TYR A 152 40.29 -3.61 -21.75
N ASN A 153 40.80 -3.63 -20.52
CA ASN A 153 42.24 -3.49 -20.25
C ASN A 153 43.06 -4.65 -20.87
N SER A 154 42.53 -5.87 -20.79
CA SER A 154 43.15 -7.07 -21.39
C SER A 154 43.18 -6.98 -22.92
N LEU A 155 42.09 -6.50 -23.54
CA LEU A 155 42.01 -6.28 -24.98
C LEU A 155 42.96 -5.16 -25.42
N SER A 156 42.98 -4.05 -24.68
CA SER A 156 43.89 -2.92 -24.94
C SER A 156 45.36 -3.37 -24.95
N THR A 157 45.74 -4.17 -23.95
CA THR A 157 47.09 -4.77 -23.87
C THR A 157 47.36 -5.70 -25.06
N SER A 158 46.42 -6.57 -25.43
CA SER A 158 46.55 -7.47 -26.59
C SER A 158 46.74 -6.68 -27.90
N VAL A 159 45.99 -5.59 -28.09
CA VAL A 159 46.11 -4.73 -29.27
C VAL A 159 47.45 -3.98 -29.29
N GLN A 160 47.91 -3.47 -28.15
CA GLN A 160 49.25 -2.87 -28.04
C GLN A 160 50.36 -3.90 -28.34
N ASN A 161 50.20 -5.16 -27.93
CA ASN A 161 51.15 -6.20 -28.30
C ASN A 161 51.10 -6.47 -29.82
N ALA A 162 49.93 -6.36 -30.46
CA ALA A 162 49.83 -6.47 -31.92
C ALA A 162 50.47 -5.30 -32.70
N THR A 163 50.65 -4.11 -32.10
CA THR A 163 51.43 -3.02 -32.74
C THR A 163 52.93 -3.32 -32.82
N HIS A 164 53.40 -4.38 -32.16
CA HIS A 164 54.76 -4.92 -32.28
C HIS A 164 54.86 -5.94 -33.43
N ILE A 165 53.95 -5.90 -34.41
CA ILE A 165 54.05 -6.68 -35.64
C ILE A 165 54.56 -5.77 -36.76
N GLU A 166 55.82 -5.93 -37.14
CA GLU A 166 56.39 -5.32 -38.33
C GLU A 166 55.87 -6.06 -39.56
N ARG A 167 55.13 -5.37 -40.43
CA ARG A 167 54.62 -5.88 -41.71
C ARG A 167 55.46 -5.30 -42.85
N VAL A 168 56.15 -6.18 -43.57
CA VAL A 168 56.93 -5.82 -44.77
C VAL A 168 56.32 -6.47 -46.00
N VAL A 169 56.08 -5.69 -47.05
CA VAL A 169 55.56 -6.20 -48.32
C VAL A 169 56.68 -6.20 -49.35
N VAL A 170 56.89 -7.34 -50.01
CA VAL A 170 57.85 -7.50 -51.10
C VAL A 170 57.07 -7.88 -52.34
N THR A 171 57.06 -6.99 -53.33
CA THR A 171 56.46 -7.25 -54.65
C THR A 171 57.52 -7.76 -55.62
N LYS A 172 57.09 -8.29 -56.77
CA LYS A 172 57.99 -8.68 -57.86
C LYS A 172 58.92 -7.57 -58.32
N GLU A 173 58.42 -6.35 -58.38
CA GLU A 173 59.19 -5.18 -58.83
C GLU A 173 60.30 -4.81 -57.84
N ASN A 174 60.19 -5.24 -56.58
CA ASN A 174 61.13 -4.87 -55.52
C ASN A 174 61.98 -6.05 -55.04
N ILE A 175 61.85 -7.24 -55.63
CA ILE A 175 62.58 -8.42 -55.19
C ILE A 175 64.09 -8.29 -55.48
N GLU A 176 64.45 -7.75 -56.64
CA GLU A 176 65.85 -7.63 -57.07
C GLU A 176 66.65 -6.67 -56.17
N THR A 177 65.97 -5.72 -55.54
CA THR A 177 66.56 -4.73 -54.63
C THR A 177 66.31 -5.07 -53.16
N ASN A 178 65.63 -6.19 -52.86
CA ASN A 178 65.34 -6.58 -51.49
C ASN A 178 66.59 -7.17 -50.83
N PRO A 179 67.02 -6.66 -49.66
CA PRO A 179 68.23 -7.16 -49.01
C PRO A 179 68.06 -8.53 -48.33
N LEU A 180 66.82 -9.00 -48.17
CA LEU A 180 66.49 -10.19 -47.39
C LEU A 180 66.06 -11.37 -48.26
N ILE A 181 65.21 -11.13 -49.27
CA ILE A 181 64.70 -12.15 -50.18
C ILE A 181 65.57 -12.17 -51.44
N LYS A 182 66.13 -13.33 -51.78
CA LYS A 182 66.93 -13.56 -52.99
C LYS A 182 66.07 -13.94 -54.19
N ASP A 183 65.13 -14.85 -53.96
CA ASP A 183 64.31 -15.46 -55.01
C ASP A 183 63.04 -16.05 -54.40
N VAL A 184 61.99 -16.13 -55.20
CA VAL A 184 60.70 -16.69 -54.83
C VAL A 184 60.29 -17.64 -55.93
N ARG A 185 60.15 -18.91 -55.57
CA ARG A 185 59.71 -19.94 -56.49
C ARG A 185 58.32 -20.37 -56.14
N ILE A 186 57.52 -20.53 -57.18
CA ILE A 186 56.22 -21.14 -57.07
C ILE A 186 56.12 -22.29 -58.05
N TYR A 187 55.58 -23.40 -57.58
CA TYR A 187 55.26 -24.54 -58.40
C TYR A 187 53.91 -25.12 -58.00
N SER A 188 53.25 -25.70 -58.98
CA SER A 188 51.96 -26.37 -58.85
C SER A 188 52.12 -27.85 -59.14
N THR A 189 51.41 -28.68 -58.39
CA THR A 189 51.30 -30.12 -58.64
C THR A 189 49.85 -30.56 -58.48
N ILE A 190 49.47 -31.71 -59.05
CA ILE A 190 48.18 -32.33 -58.72
C ILE A 190 48.40 -33.20 -57.48
N SER A 191 47.68 -32.88 -56.41
CA SER A 191 47.67 -33.68 -55.19
C SER A 191 47.14 -35.08 -55.50
N SER A 192 47.96 -36.10 -55.26
CA SER A 192 47.56 -37.51 -55.45
C SER A 192 46.43 -37.96 -54.54
N LYS A 193 46.16 -37.21 -53.45
CA LYS A 193 45.10 -37.52 -52.48
C LYS A 193 43.74 -36.92 -52.88
N THR A 194 43.74 -35.71 -53.42
CA THR A 194 42.52 -34.91 -53.63
C THR A 194 42.21 -34.66 -55.11
N GLY A 195 43.17 -34.90 -56.00
CA GLY A 195 43.09 -34.53 -57.41
C GLY A 195 43.08 -33.02 -57.65
N THR A 196 43.33 -32.20 -56.62
CA THR A 196 43.34 -30.74 -56.72
C THR A 196 44.75 -30.18 -56.86
N VAL A 197 44.86 -28.93 -57.32
CA VAL A 197 46.16 -28.25 -57.41
C VAL A 197 46.72 -27.99 -56.01
N SER A 198 47.94 -28.45 -55.76
CA SER A 198 48.75 -28.06 -54.62
C SER A 198 49.75 -26.99 -55.07
N LEU A 199 49.59 -25.79 -54.55
CA LEU A 199 50.54 -24.69 -54.68
C LEU A 199 51.64 -24.89 -53.66
N THR A 200 52.89 -24.80 -54.07
CA THR A 200 54.02 -24.73 -53.14
C THR A 200 54.85 -23.51 -53.48
N THR A 201 55.11 -22.72 -52.45
CA THR A 201 55.97 -21.56 -52.55
C THR A 201 57.23 -21.83 -51.72
N ALA A 202 58.38 -21.55 -52.31
CA ALA A 202 59.67 -21.51 -51.64
C ALA A 202 60.24 -20.09 -51.72
N ILE A 203 60.62 -19.53 -50.57
CA ILE A 203 61.28 -18.24 -50.44
C ILE A 203 62.74 -18.52 -50.08
N HIS A 204 63.64 -18.14 -50.98
CA HIS A 204 65.07 -18.15 -50.71
C HIS A 204 65.48 -16.81 -50.10
N TYR A 205 66.11 -16.84 -48.95
CA TYR A 205 66.54 -15.65 -48.21
C TYR A 205 68.05 -15.64 -47.95
N ASN A 206 68.56 -14.51 -47.47
CA ASN A 206 69.97 -14.39 -47.11
C ASN A 206 70.26 -15.05 -45.74
N VAL A 207 71.16 -16.04 -45.73
CA VAL A 207 71.42 -17.01 -44.65
C VAL A 207 71.91 -16.44 -43.33
N THR A 208 72.14 -15.13 -43.23
CA THR A 208 72.64 -14.53 -41.99
C THR A 208 71.56 -14.49 -40.90
N PHE A 209 70.27 -14.31 -41.24
CA PHE A 209 69.09 -14.54 -40.38
C PHE A 209 67.79 -14.21 -41.14
N PHE A 210 66.74 -15.07 -41.11
CA PHE A 210 65.38 -14.69 -41.52
C PHE A 210 64.61 -14.20 -40.29
N PRO A 211 64.38 -12.89 -40.14
CA PRO A 211 63.85 -12.34 -38.90
C PRO A 211 62.31 -12.42 -38.79
N TYR A 212 61.64 -12.93 -39.81
CA TYR A 212 60.19 -13.03 -39.86
C TYR A 212 59.70 -14.39 -39.37
N HIS A 213 58.56 -14.37 -38.68
CA HIS A 213 57.96 -15.57 -38.08
C HIS A 213 56.92 -16.19 -39.01
N LEU A 214 56.24 -15.34 -39.79
CA LEU A 214 55.26 -15.71 -40.78
C LEU A 214 55.52 -14.92 -42.07
N ALA A 215 55.48 -15.62 -43.20
CA ALA A 215 55.40 -15.03 -44.52
C ALA A 215 54.12 -15.55 -45.19
N VAL A 216 53.48 -14.71 -46.00
CA VAL A 216 52.35 -15.11 -46.83
C VAL A 216 52.69 -14.74 -48.26
N CYS A 217 52.79 -15.73 -49.13
CA CYS A 217 52.93 -15.49 -50.55
C CYS A 217 51.56 -15.44 -51.19
N LYS A 218 51.20 -14.29 -51.78
CA LYS A 218 50.01 -14.18 -52.60
C LYS A 218 50.33 -14.73 -53.98
N VAL A 219 49.47 -15.63 -54.43
CA VAL A 219 49.63 -16.40 -55.65
C VAL A 219 48.43 -16.16 -56.53
N ASN A 220 48.71 -15.91 -57.79
CA ASN A 220 47.72 -16.03 -58.84
C ASN A 220 47.80 -17.40 -59.51
N LEU A 221 46.66 -18.07 -59.62
CA LEU A 221 46.49 -19.30 -60.40
C LEU A 221 45.52 -19.02 -61.54
N THR A 222 45.87 -19.39 -62.76
CA THR A 222 44.96 -19.34 -63.91
C THR A 222 44.68 -20.75 -64.42
N TYR A 223 43.40 -21.07 -64.62
CA TYR A 223 42.92 -22.33 -65.16
C TYR A 223 41.63 -22.08 -65.96
N GLU A 224 41.55 -22.58 -67.19
CA GLU A 224 40.38 -22.39 -68.10
C GLU A 224 39.94 -20.91 -68.19
N GLU A 225 40.91 -20.01 -68.45
CA GLU A 225 40.69 -18.55 -68.53
C GLU A 225 40.22 -17.86 -67.24
N ASN A 226 39.99 -18.62 -66.16
CA ASN A 226 39.61 -18.08 -64.86
C ASN A 226 40.84 -17.84 -64.00
N ARG A 227 40.85 -16.69 -63.31
CA ARG A 227 41.92 -16.23 -62.45
C ARG A 227 41.50 -16.37 -60.98
N TYR A 228 42.33 -17.04 -60.18
CA TYR A 228 42.10 -17.32 -58.76
C TYR A 228 43.26 -16.78 -57.92
N ASP A 229 42.95 -16.09 -56.84
CA ASP A 229 43.97 -15.59 -55.92
C ASP A 229 44.00 -16.45 -54.65
N TYR A 230 45.18 -17.00 -54.36
CA TYR A 230 45.44 -17.81 -53.20
C TYR A 230 46.50 -17.16 -52.32
N SER A 231 46.50 -17.51 -51.03
CA SER A 231 47.53 -17.11 -50.08
C SER A 231 48.18 -18.36 -49.54
N VAL A 232 49.48 -18.53 -49.81
CA VAL A 232 50.27 -19.65 -49.31
C VAL A 232 50.97 -19.20 -48.03
N PRO A 233 50.53 -19.68 -46.85
CA PRO A 233 51.20 -19.37 -45.61
C PRO A 233 52.52 -20.13 -45.52
N ILE A 234 53.55 -19.44 -45.05
CA ILE A 234 54.92 -19.94 -44.93
C ILE A 234 55.38 -19.57 -43.52
N VAL A 235 55.46 -20.56 -42.64
CA VAL A 235 55.87 -20.35 -41.23
C VAL A 235 57.35 -20.63 -41.07
N LYS A 236 58.01 -19.90 -40.17
CA LYS A 236 59.46 -20.06 -39.90
C LYS A 236 59.86 -21.48 -39.50
N GLU A 237 58.98 -22.26 -38.91
CA GLU A 237 59.24 -23.68 -38.59
C GLU A 237 59.61 -24.51 -39.83
N ASN A 238 59.26 -24.04 -41.03
CA ASN A 238 59.61 -24.66 -42.30
C ASN A 238 60.94 -24.15 -42.87
N ALA A 239 61.71 -23.37 -42.10
CA ALA A 239 63.00 -22.86 -42.51
C ALA A 239 64.07 -23.92 -42.28
N ASP A 240 64.79 -24.27 -43.33
CA ASP A 240 66.01 -25.06 -43.20
C ASP A 240 67.22 -24.12 -42.99
N GLU A 241 68.33 -24.70 -42.52
CA GLU A 241 69.59 -23.97 -42.34
C GLU A 241 70.20 -23.49 -43.68
N SER A 242 69.60 -23.87 -44.82
CA SER A 242 70.11 -23.54 -46.16
C SER A 242 69.68 -22.18 -46.69
N GLY A 243 68.85 -21.45 -45.91
CA GLY A 243 68.32 -20.15 -46.33
C GLY A 243 67.05 -20.28 -47.18
N ASN A 244 66.29 -21.35 -47.00
CA ASN A 244 65.04 -21.59 -47.70
C ASN A 244 63.91 -21.80 -46.70
N VAL A 245 62.74 -21.22 -46.98
CA VAL A 245 61.51 -21.49 -46.24
C VAL A 245 60.39 -21.75 -47.25
N SER A 246 59.65 -22.83 -47.05
CA SER A 246 58.58 -23.20 -47.98
C SER A 246 57.26 -23.46 -47.28
N GLY A 247 56.18 -23.33 -48.04
CA GLY A 247 54.83 -23.60 -47.60
C GLY A 247 54.00 -24.10 -48.77
N SER A 248 52.98 -24.91 -48.47
CA SER A 248 52.08 -25.45 -49.48
C SER A 248 50.63 -25.15 -49.12
N TYR A 249 49.81 -24.93 -50.13
CA TYR A 249 48.36 -24.73 -50.02
C TYR A 249 47.66 -25.55 -51.09
N THR A 250 46.69 -26.37 -50.68
CA THR A 250 45.87 -27.16 -51.60
C THR A 250 44.62 -26.37 -51.97
N THR A 251 44.39 -26.18 -53.26
CA THR A 251 43.22 -25.46 -53.79
C THR A 251 42.04 -26.41 -54.00
N ASP A 252 40.91 -25.85 -54.42
CA ASP A 252 39.73 -26.61 -54.85
C ASP A 252 39.71 -26.88 -56.37
N ILE A 253 40.72 -26.42 -57.12
CA ILE A 253 40.79 -26.55 -58.58
C ILE A 253 41.26 -27.97 -58.94
N LYS A 254 40.51 -28.66 -59.81
CA LYS A 254 40.77 -30.05 -60.23
C LYS A 254 41.06 -30.14 -61.73
N PRO A 255 42.27 -29.78 -62.17
CA PRO A 255 42.64 -29.90 -63.57
C PRO A 255 42.81 -31.38 -63.94
N THR A 256 42.56 -31.72 -65.19
CA THR A 256 42.89 -33.04 -65.76
C THR A 256 44.39 -33.20 -66.00
N ASP A 257 45.09 -32.10 -66.27
CA ASP A 257 46.54 -32.03 -66.46
C ASP A 257 47.08 -30.73 -65.83
N ILE A 258 48.21 -30.83 -65.12
CA ILE A 258 48.85 -29.68 -64.47
C ILE A 258 49.37 -28.66 -65.48
N SER A 259 49.66 -29.09 -66.73
CA SER A 259 50.10 -28.21 -67.80
C SER A 259 49.06 -27.14 -68.18
N ALA A 260 47.77 -27.38 -67.88
CA ALA A 260 46.68 -26.44 -68.09
C ALA A 260 46.58 -25.36 -67.00
N VAL A 261 47.40 -25.45 -65.95
CA VAL A 261 47.41 -24.51 -64.83
C VAL A 261 48.67 -23.67 -64.90
N THR A 262 48.50 -22.35 -64.98
CA THR A 262 49.62 -21.41 -64.79
C THR A 262 49.55 -20.82 -63.39
N VAL A 263 50.69 -20.73 -62.73
CA VAL A 263 50.82 -20.15 -61.39
C VAL A 263 51.90 -19.11 -61.37
N ASP A 264 51.63 -18.05 -60.64
CA ASP A 264 52.56 -16.95 -60.52
C ASP A 264 52.37 -16.25 -59.19
N TRP A 265 53.44 -15.72 -58.59
CA TRP A 265 53.31 -14.99 -57.34
C TRP A 265 53.04 -13.50 -57.58
N ILE A 266 52.46 -12.80 -56.61
CA ILE A 266 52.11 -11.38 -56.73
C ILE A 266 52.97 -10.57 -55.76
N GLU A 267 52.86 -10.90 -54.48
CA GLU A 267 53.59 -10.26 -53.39
C GLU A 267 53.83 -11.25 -52.26
N ILE A 268 54.83 -10.96 -51.44
CA ILE A 268 55.05 -11.62 -50.17
C ILE A 268 54.80 -10.61 -49.07
N VAL A 269 53.98 -10.99 -48.09
CA VAL A 269 53.78 -10.23 -46.87
C VAL A 269 54.50 -10.93 -45.74
N LEU A 270 55.53 -10.28 -45.22
CA LEU A 270 56.35 -10.76 -44.11
C LEU A 270 55.88 -10.13 -42.81
N TYR A 271 55.75 -10.94 -41.77
CA TYR A 271 55.34 -10.53 -40.43
C TYR A 271 56.42 -10.91 -39.42
N LYS A 272 56.88 -9.91 -38.68
CA LYS A 272 57.88 -10.08 -37.64
C LYS A 272 57.33 -9.55 -36.33
N LEU A 273 57.41 -10.37 -35.30
CA LEU A 273 57.23 -9.94 -33.92
C LEU A 273 58.48 -9.13 -33.54
N THR A 274 58.30 -7.85 -33.19
CA THR A 274 59.36 -6.93 -32.76
C THR A 274 59.45 -6.85 -31.25
#